data_AF-A0A8S0UPK4-F1
#
_entry.id   AF-A0A8S0UPK4-F1
#
_cell.length_a   1.000
_cell.length_b   1.000
_cell.length_c   1.000
_cell.angle_alpha   90.00
_cell.angle_beta   90.00
_cell.angle_gamma   90.00
#
_symmetry.space_group_name_H-M   'P 1'
#
loop_
_entity.id
_entity.type
_entity.pdbx_description
1 polymer ?
#
loop_
_entity_poly.entity_id
_entity_poly.type
_entity_poly.pdbx_seq_one_letter_code
_entity_poly.pdbx_strand_id
1 'polypeptide(L)'
;MKSVNRDGKQLKNIGAVTAFEMRETGIPYTFAPVCRDPRWVRCFESYIEDHKIVQAMTEVIPGLQGDVPADYPRKFPYINGRTNVAACAKNFVGDGGTTNGFDENNTVIDWNGLLSIHMPPYLDAISRGMATVMIAH
;
A
#
# COMPACT_ATOMS: atom_id res chain seq x y z
N MET A 1 -15.12 10.47 15.40
CA MET A 1 -14.72 9.80 14.14
C MET A 1 -14.51 10.87 13.07
N LYS A 2 -13.25 11.17 12.69
CA LYS A 2 -12.99 12.07 11.56
C LYS A 2 -13.29 11.31 10.27
N SER A 3 -14.14 11.89 9.42
CA SER A 3 -14.43 11.39 8.08
C SER A 3 -13.12 11.21 7.31
N VAL A 4 -12.76 9.97 6.98
CA VAL A 4 -11.66 9.67 6.06
C VAL A 4 -12.13 10.09 4.68
N ASN A 5 -11.47 11.07 4.07
CA ASN A 5 -11.82 11.52 2.74
C ASN A 5 -11.42 10.43 1.73
N ARG A 6 -12.39 9.87 1.00
CA ARG A 6 -12.22 8.72 0.10
C ARG A 6 -11.99 9.12 -1.35
N ASP A 7 -11.55 10.35 -1.58
CA ASP A 7 -11.33 10.88 -2.92
C ASP A 7 -10.02 10.33 -3.51
N GLY A 8 -10.13 9.39 -4.44
CA GLY A 8 -8.99 8.80 -5.14
C GLY A 8 -8.11 9.83 -5.85
N LYS A 9 -8.67 10.95 -6.31
CA LYS A 9 -7.90 12.03 -6.91
C LYS A 9 -7.02 12.74 -5.87
N GLN A 10 -7.55 12.93 -4.66
CA GLN A 10 -6.77 13.50 -3.56
C GLN A 10 -5.63 12.56 -3.16
N LEU A 11 -5.88 11.25 -3.08
CA LEU A 11 -4.85 10.25 -2.74
C LEU A 11 -3.74 10.17 -3.79
N LYS A 12 -4.11 10.20 -5.08
CA LYS A 12 -3.15 10.27 -6.17
C LYS A 12 -2.31 11.54 -6.12
N ASN A 13 -2.93 12.69 -5.82
CA ASN A 13 -2.20 13.96 -5.67
C ASN A 13 -1.22 13.93 -4.49
N ILE A 14 -1.60 13.33 -3.35
CA ILE A 14 -0.70 13.12 -2.22
C ILE A 14 0.52 12.31 -2.67
N GLY A 15 0.30 11.18 -3.37
CA GLY A 15 1.38 10.37 -3.92
C GLY A 15 2.31 11.14 -4.87
N ALA A 16 1.75 11.98 -5.74
CA ALA A 16 2.53 12.79 -6.67
C ALA A 16 3.41 13.85 -5.95
N VAL A 17 2.87 14.53 -4.94
CA VAL A 17 3.63 15.49 -4.11
C VAL A 17 4.72 14.78 -3.33
N THR A 18 4.40 13.63 -2.71
CA THR A 18 5.40 12.82 -1.99
C THR A 18 6.52 12.36 -2.93
N ALA A 19 6.21 11.88 -4.14
CA ALA A 19 7.24 11.49 -5.11
C ALA A 19 8.14 12.67 -5.48
N PHE A 20 7.56 13.86 -5.66
CA PHE A 20 8.32 15.08 -5.93
C PHE A 20 9.29 15.39 -4.78
N GLU A 21 8.81 15.49 -3.54
CA GLU A 21 9.66 15.77 -2.37
C GLU A 21 10.77 14.72 -2.15
N MET A 22 10.47 13.45 -2.40
CA MET A 22 11.46 12.38 -2.32
C MET A 22 12.53 12.50 -3.41
N ARG A 23 12.15 12.88 -4.64
CA ARG A 23 13.09 13.11 -5.72
C ARG A 23 13.97 14.33 -5.47
N GLU A 24 13.45 15.39 -4.86
CA GLU A 24 14.25 16.55 -4.44
C GLU A 24 15.32 16.19 -3.39
N THR A 25 15.05 15.17 -2.56
CA THR A 25 16.04 14.64 -1.60
C THR A 25 16.94 13.54 -2.21
N GLY A 26 16.79 13.24 -3.51
CA GLY A 26 17.57 12.22 -4.20
C GLY A 26 17.14 10.78 -3.92
N ILE A 27 16.01 10.57 -3.25
CA ILE A 27 15.52 9.25 -2.84
C ILE A 27 14.56 8.68 -3.91
N PRO A 28 14.88 7.53 -4.54
CA PRO A 28 14.06 6.98 -5.62
C PRO A 28 13.01 5.96 -5.18
N TYR A 29 12.85 5.67 -3.88
CA TYR A 29 12.09 4.52 -3.38
C TYR A 29 11.38 4.79 -2.04
N THR A 30 10.11 4.41 -1.91
CA THR A 30 9.27 4.62 -0.72
C THR A 30 8.59 3.34 -0.19
N PHE A 31 8.28 3.33 1.10
CA PHE A 31 7.60 2.24 1.79
C PHE A 31 6.27 2.72 2.41
N ALA A 32 5.12 2.17 1.98
CA ALA A 32 3.79 2.56 2.48
C ALA A 32 3.00 1.34 3.01
N PRO A 33 2.56 1.30 4.28
CA PRO A 33 1.96 0.09 4.89
C PRO A 33 0.42 0.09 5.11
N VAL A 34 -0.07 -1.03 5.67
CA VAL A 34 -1.48 -1.35 5.98
C VAL A 34 -1.58 -2.01 7.38
N CYS A 35 -2.68 -1.86 8.12
CA CYS A 35 -2.95 -2.22 9.53
C CYS A 35 -4.41 -2.65 9.65
N ARG A 36 -4.67 -3.57 10.57
CA ARG A 36 -6.00 -4.03 10.93
C ARG A 36 -6.35 -3.89 12.43
N ASP A 37 -5.39 -3.85 13.35
CA ASP A 37 -5.62 -3.70 14.79
C ASP A 37 -5.07 -2.36 15.32
N PRO A 38 -5.89 -1.44 15.86
CA PRO A 38 -5.43 -0.15 16.37
C PRO A 38 -4.45 -0.24 17.55
N ARG A 39 -4.29 -1.42 18.19
CA ARG A 39 -3.28 -1.69 19.21
C ARG A 39 -1.90 -1.98 18.61
N TRP A 40 -1.82 -2.31 17.32
CA TRP A 40 -0.56 -2.43 16.62
C TRP A 40 0.13 -1.08 16.61
N VAL A 41 1.36 -1.02 17.10
CA VAL A 41 2.08 0.25 17.27
C VAL A 41 2.29 0.99 15.94
N ARG A 42 2.29 0.27 14.82
CA ARG A 42 2.40 0.81 13.46
C ARG A 42 1.04 1.10 12.81
N CYS A 43 -0.05 1.04 13.57
CA CYS A 43 -1.38 1.20 13.00
C CYS A 43 -1.65 2.62 12.48
N PHE A 44 -0.91 3.63 12.97
CA PHE A 44 -0.90 4.96 12.37
C PHE A 44 -0.33 4.99 10.96
N GLU A 45 0.53 4.03 10.60
CA GLU A 45 1.11 3.93 9.27
C GLU A 45 0.09 3.36 8.26
N SER A 46 -1.06 2.88 8.72
CA SER A 46 -2.09 2.31 7.89
C SER A 46 -3.34 3.16 7.75
N TYR A 47 -3.91 3.02 6.57
CA TYR A 47 -5.18 3.58 6.18
C TYR A 47 -6.47 2.95 6.77
N ILE A 48 -6.44 2.20 7.89
CA ILE A 48 -7.61 1.68 8.68
C ILE A 48 -7.96 0.20 8.46
N GLU A 49 -8.66 -0.37 9.46
CA GLU A 49 -9.17 -1.74 9.52
C GLU A 49 -9.98 -2.20 8.30
N ASP A 50 -10.73 -1.34 7.60
CA ASP A 50 -11.54 -1.78 6.46
C ASP A 50 -10.67 -1.96 5.20
N HIS A 51 -10.55 -3.21 4.74
CA HIS A 51 -9.80 -3.55 3.53
C HIS A 51 -10.27 -2.76 2.30
N LYS A 52 -11.54 -2.36 2.22
CA LYS A 52 -12.06 -1.53 1.10
C LYS A 52 -11.45 -0.13 1.10
N ILE A 53 -11.18 0.43 2.28
CA ILE A 53 -10.49 1.72 2.40
C ILE A 53 -9.05 1.54 1.96
N VAL A 54 -8.38 0.49 2.40
CA VAL A 54 -7.00 0.17 1.97
C VAL A 54 -6.93 0.01 0.44
N GLN A 55 -7.90 -0.68 -0.16
CA GLN A 55 -8.01 -0.81 -1.60
C GLN A 55 -8.18 0.55 -2.30
N ALA A 56 -9.01 1.45 -1.76
CA ALA A 56 -9.11 2.82 -2.28
C ALA A 56 -7.80 3.61 -2.14
N MET A 57 -6.97 3.28 -1.14
CA MET A 57 -5.68 3.95 -0.89
C MET A 57 -4.58 3.48 -1.86
N THR A 58 -4.80 2.38 -2.58
CA THR A 58 -3.92 1.97 -3.69
C THR A 58 -3.87 3.00 -4.83
N GLU A 59 -4.78 3.98 -4.86
CA GLU A 59 -4.71 5.15 -5.76
C GLU A 59 -3.47 6.03 -5.52
N VAL A 60 -2.78 5.89 -4.39
CA VAL A 60 -1.48 6.56 -4.16
C VAL A 60 -0.38 6.03 -5.08
N ILE A 61 -0.47 4.76 -5.52
CA ILE A 61 0.53 4.08 -6.35
C ILE A 61 0.77 4.80 -7.68
N PRO A 62 -0.26 5.08 -8.51
CA PRO A 62 -0.06 5.85 -9.73
C PRO A 62 0.36 7.30 -9.46
N GLY A 63 0.10 7.85 -8.26
CA GLY A 63 0.67 9.13 -7.85
C GLY A 63 2.18 9.05 -7.67
N LEU A 64 2.66 8.00 -6.99
CA LEU A 64 4.08 7.78 -6.71
C LEU A 64 4.87 7.36 -7.95
N GLN A 65 4.36 6.33 -8.65
CA GLN A 65 5.04 5.66 -9.75
C GLN A 65 4.63 6.20 -11.13
N GLY A 66 3.52 6.90 -11.25
CA GLY A 66 2.91 7.27 -12.53
C GLY A 66 1.86 6.25 -13.00
N ASP A 67 0.96 6.67 -13.89
CA ASP A 67 -0.07 5.81 -14.46
C ASP A 67 0.52 4.77 -15.41
N VAL A 68 0.10 3.52 -15.24
CA VAL A 68 0.48 2.40 -16.12
C VAL A 68 -0.18 2.59 -17.49
N PRO A 69 0.59 2.62 -18.60
CA PRO A 69 0.05 2.70 -19.95
C PRO A 69 -0.86 1.52 -20.28
N ALA A 70 -1.87 1.74 -21.12
CA ALA A 70 -2.86 0.71 -21.47
C ALA A 70 -2.25 -0.51 -22.19
N ASP A 71 -1.14 -0.31 -22.90
CA ASP A 71 -0.37 -1.30 -23.64
C ASP A 71 0.76 -1.94 -22.81
N TYR A 72 0.95 -1.51 -21.56
CA TYR A 72 1.97 -2.08 -20.69
C TYR A 72 1.57 -3.48 -20.19
N PRO A 73 2.53 -4.43 -20.05
CA PRO A 73 2.24 -5.74 -19.50
C PRO A 73 1.58 -5.66 -18.13
N ARG A 74 0.41 -6.28 -17.98
CA ARG A 74 -0.28 -6.35 -16.69
C ARG A 74 0.57 -7.14 -15.69
N LYS A 75 0.48 -6.75 -14.42
CA LYS A 75 1.19 -7.38 -13.29
C LYS A 75 2.72 -7.30 -13.37
N PHE A 76 3.27 -6.42 -14.21
CA PHE A 76 4.68 -6.05 -14.19
C PHE A 76 4.90 -4.74 -13.41
N PRO A 77 6.05 -4.58 -12.74
CA PRO A 77 6.39 -3.34 -12.05
C PRO A 77 6.53 -2.18 -13.03
N TYR A 78 5.99 -1.01 -12.69
CA TYR A 78 6.00 0.19 -13.54
C TYR A 78 6.44 1.44 -12.77
N ILE A 79 7.33 2.24 -13.38
CA ILE A 79 7.77 3.55 -12.85
C ILE A 79 7.98 4.50 -14.04
N ASN A 80 7.26 5.63 -14.03
CA ASN A 80 7.26 6.63 -15.09
C ASN A 80 8.46 7.60 -14.99
N GLY A 81 9.67 7.07 -15.13
CA GLY A 81 10.88 7.88 -15.27
C GLY A 81 11.40 8.52 -13.97
N ARG A 82 12.20 9.59 -14.13
CA ARG A 82 13.06 10.14 -13.06
C ARG A 82 12.35 11.03 -12.04
N THR A 83 11.15 11.51 -12.35
CA THR A 83 10.33 12.33 -11.46
C THR A 83 9.44 11.50 -10.54
N ASN A 84 9.35 10.19 -10.78
CA ASN A 84 8.53 9.25 -10.03
C ASN A 84 9.40 8.35 -9.15
N VAL A 85 8.84 7.81 -8.08
CA VAL A 85 9.56 6.91 -7.15
C VAL A 85 8.97 5.52 -7.22
N ALA A 86 9.82 4.50 -7.01
CA ALA A 86 9.35 3.14 -6.79
C ALA A 86 8.53 3.10 -5.49
N ALA A 87 7.37 2.45 -5.52
CA ALA A 87 6.57 2.18 -4.33
C ALA A 87 6.77 0.74 -3.87
N CYS A 88 6.51 0.50 -2.58
CA CYS A 88 6.55 -0.80 -1.95
C CYS A 88 5.22 -1.11 -1.27
N ALA A 89 4.61 -2.24 -1.63
CA ALA A 89 3.51 -2.82 -0.86
C ALA A 89 4.08 -3.60 0.33
N LYS A 90 3.65 -3.27 1.54
CA LYS A 90 4.10 -3.95 2.76
C LYS A 90 3.02 -3.98 3.85
N ASN A 91 3.09 -4.92 4.80
CA ASN A 91 4.01 -6.06 4.85
C ASN A 91 3.29 -7.37 4.43
N PHE A 92 3.87 -8.10 3.48
CA PHE A 92 3.25 -9.28 2.87
C PHE A 92 3.51 -10.53 3.73
N VAL A 93 2.52 -11.22 4.29
CA VAL A 93 1.10 -10.87 4.33
C VAL A 93 0.52 -11.25 5.69
N GLY A 94 -0.50 -10.51 6.14
CA GLY A 94 -1.16 -10.77 7.42
C GLY A 94 -0.55 -10.02 8.60
N ASP A 95 0.36 -9.07 8.34
CA ASP A 95 0.99 -8.19 9.33
C ASP A 95 0.00 -7.47 10.26
N GLY A 96 -1.14 -7.02 9.74
CA GLY A 96 -2.17 -6.38 10.56
C GLY A 96 -3.00 -7.35 11.43
N GLY A 97 -2.89 -8.67 11.23
CA GLY A 97 -3.77 -9.69 11.81
C GLY A 97 -3.21 -10.39 13.05
N THR A 98 -2.12 -9.88 13.63
CA THR A 98 -1.39 -10.58 14.67
C THR A 98 -2.23 -10.78 15.94
N THR A 99 -1.99 -11.89 16.63
CA THR A 99 -2.71 -12.24 17.85
C THR A 99 -2.54 -11.14 18.90
N ASN A 100 -3.65 -10.59 19.37
CA ASN A 100 -3.71 -9.45 20.30
C ASN A 100 -3.08 -8.13 19.80
N GLY A 101 -2.77 -8.02 18.50
CA GLY A 101 -2.14 -6.84 17.91
C GLY A 101 -0.67 -6.65 18.30
N PHE A 102 0.00 -7.70 18.78
CA PHE A 102 1.43 -7.67 19.06
C PHE A 102 2.23 -7.60 17.76
N ASP A 103 3.17 -6.67 17.68
CA ASP A 103 4.04 -6.52 16.51
C ASP A 103 4.87 -7.80 16.28
N GLU A 104 5.07 -8.16 15.01
CA GLU A 104 5.84 -9.35 14.58
C GLU A 104 5.36 -10.70 15.16
N ASN A 105 4.11 -10.77 15.65
CA ASN A 105 3.56 -11.98 16.26
C ASN A 105 2.72 -12.82 15.27
N ASN A 106 2.29 -14.00 15.70
CA ASN A 106 1.56 -14.94 14.86
C ASN A 106 0.16 -14.42 14.49
N THR A 107 -0.16 -14.47 13.20
CA THR A 107 -1.50 -14.22 12.65
C THR A 107 -2.24 -15.54 12.50
N VAL A 108 -3.19 -15.79 13.41
CA VAL A 108 -3.96 -17.04 13.46
C VAL A 108 -5.27 -16.85 12.70
N ILE A 109 -5.27 -17.27 11.44
CA ILE A 109 -6.43 -17.17 10.54
C ILE A 109 -6.48 -18.37 9.59
N ASP A 110 -7.67 -18.72 9.12
CA ASP A 110 -7.81 -19.72 8.06
C ASP A 110 -7.44 -19.14 6.68
N TRP A 111 -7.28 -20.02 5.70
CA TRP A 111 -6.89 -19.63 4.35
C TRP A 111 -7.88 -18.65 3.71
N ASN A 112 -9.18 -18.87 3.93
CA ASN A 112 -10.23 -18.00 3.39
C ASN A 112 -10.18 -16.61 4.03
N GLY A 113 -9.99 -16.51 5.34
CA GLY A 113 -9.80 -15.25 6.02
C GLY A 113 -8.55 -14.51 5.53
N LEU A 114 -7.43 -15.20 5.37
CA LEU A 114 -6.21 -14.57 4.84
C LEU A 114 -6.44 -13.97 3.44
N LEU A 115 -7.03 -14.75 2.53
CA LEU A 115 -7.27 -14.32 1.14
C LEU A 115 -8.37 -13.26 1.01
N SER A 116 -9.38 -13.27 1.88
CA SER A 116 -10.48 -12.30 1.82
C SER A 116 -10.19 -10.99 2.55
N ILE A 117 -9.30 -11.01 3.56
CA ILE A 117 -9.04 -9.85 4.42
C ILE A 117 -7.69 -9.21 4.11
N HIS A 118 -6.60 -9.99 4.07
CA HIS A 118 -5.24 -9.46 4.02
C HIS A 118 -4.65 -9.41 2.61
N MET A 119 -5.16 -10.23 1.69
CA MET A 119 -4.69 -10.31 0.31
C MET A 119 -5.28 -9.29 -0.68
N PRO A 120 -6.55 -8.81 -0.57
CA PRO A 120 -7.15 -8.00 -1.63
C PRO A 120 -6.37 -6.73 -2.01
N PRO A 121 -5.79 -5.95 -1.06
CA PRO A 121 -5.00 -4.77 -1.41
C PRO A 121 -3.77 -5.08 -2.27
N TYR A 122 -3.15 -6.26 -2.12
CA TYR A 122 -2.00 -6.66 -2.92
C TYR A 122 -2.39 -6.91 -4.38
N LEU A 123 -3.57 -7.48 -4.63
CA LEU A 123 -4.07 -7.69 -5.99
C LEU A 123 -4.28 -6.35 -6.70
N ASP A 124 -4.86 -5.37 -5.99
CA ASP A 124 -5.06 -4.03 -6.51
C ASP A 124 -3.72 -3.31 -6.74
N ALA A 125 -2.78 -3.42 -5.80
CA ALA A 125 -1.46 -2.84 -5.95
C ALA A 125 -0.70 -3.41 -7.16
N ILE A 126 -0.69 -4.73 -7.33
CA ILE A 126 -0.07 -5.40 -8.49
C ILE A 126 -0.76 -4.98 -9.80
N SER A 127 -2.09 -4.82 -9.80
CA SER A 127 -2.83 -4.36 -10.97
C SER A 127 -2.43 -2.94 -11.41
N ARG A 128 -1.92 -2.12 -10.47
CA ARG A 128 -1.43 -0.75 -10.68
C ARG A 128 0.08 -0.67 -10.91
N GLY A 129 0.74 -1.81 -11.13
CA GLY A 129 2.16 -1.86 -11.46
C GLY A 129 3.10 -1.65 -10.27
N MET A 130 2.70 -2.05 -9.06
CA MET A 130 3.56 -2.00 -7.86
C MET A 130 4.98 -2.51 -8.14
N ALA A 131 6.00 -1.70 -7.80
CA ALA A 131 7.39 -2.00 -8.12
C ALA A 131 7.99 -3.07 -7.20
N THR A 132 7.67 -3.05 -5.91
CA THR A 132 8.22 -3.99 -4.94
C THR A 132 7.19 -4.45 -3.90
N VAL A 133 7.45 -5.61 -3.29
CA VAL A 133 6.70 -6.13 -2.16
C VAL A 133 7.70 -6.47 -1.05
N MET A 134 7.43 -6.02 0.17
CA MET A 134 8.26 -6.35 1.34
C MET A 134 7.52 -7.36 2.21
N ILE A 135 8.24 -8.39 2.65
CA ILE A 135 7.69 -9.50 3.44
C ILE A 135 7.44 -9.03 4.89
N ALA A 136 6.43 -9.62 5.53
CA ALA A 136 6.19 -9.49 6.96
C ALA A 136 7.29 -10.19 7.77
N HIS A 137 7.45 -9.76 9.01
CA HIS A 137 8.39 -10.36 9.94
C HIS A 137 7.98 -11.78 10.31
#